data_AF-A0A953Y4I3-F1
#
_entry.id   AF-A0A953Y4I3-F1
#
_cell.length_a   1.000
_cell.length_b   1.000
_cell.length_c   1.000
_cell.angle_alpha   90.00
_cell.angle_beta   90.00
_cell.angle_gamma   90.00
#
_symmetry.space_group_name_H-M   'P 1'
#
loop_
_entity.id
_entity.type
_entity.pdbx_description
1 polymer ?
#
loop_
_entity_poly.entity_id
_entity_poly.type
_entity_poly.pdbx_seq_one_letter_code
_entity_poly.pdbx_strand_id
1 'polypeptide(L)'
;MTDLRAQLRRLIVPILDLRPGQDLDAAWTAAEAQVRAGYGGLILFGGSLPELPERLAALRALGPHGPPLIAADVERGVAQQVVGG
;
A
#
# COMPACT_ATOMS: atom_id res chain seq x y z
N MET A 1 20.15 3.01 -20.95
CA MET A 1 20.14 4.04 -19.89
C MET A 1 18.92 3.82 -19.04
N THR A 2 19.08 3.63 -17.74
CA THR A 2 17.95 3.44 -16.83
C THR A 2 17.20 4.77 -16.69
N ASP A 3 15.87 4.74 -16.84
CA ASP A 3 15.04 5.94 -16.67
C ASP A 3 15.13 6.42 -15.22
N LEU A 4 15.73 7.60 -15.01
CA LEU A 4 15.85 8.22 -13.69
C LEU A 4 14.49 8.40 -13.02
N ARG A 5 13.42 8.68 -13.79
CA ARG A 5 12.07 8.79 -13.22
C ARG A 5 11.58 7.45 -12.67
N ALA A 6 11.84 6.35 -13.37
CA ALA A 6 11.52 5.01 -12.89
C ALA A 6 12.31 4.67 -11.62
N GLN A 7 13.58 5.07 -11.52
CA GLN A 7 14.38 4.90 -10.30
C GLN A 7 13.83 5.73 -9.14
N LEU A 8 13.46 6.99 -9.37
CA LEU A 8 12.92 7.88 -8.34
C LEU A 8 11.57 7.39 -7.80
N ARG A 9 10.70 6.81 -8.65
CA ARG A 9 9.42 6.24 -8.18
C ARG A 9 9.60 5.17 -7.11
N ARG A 10 10.69 4.39 -7.19
CA ARG A 10 11.01 3.37 -6.18
C ARG A 10 11.34 3.94 -4.80
N LEU A 11 11.60 5.24 -4.70
CA LEU A 11 11.86 5.93 -3.44
C LEU A 11 10.58 6.54 -2.84
N ILE A 12 9.46 6.49 -3.55
CA ILE A 12 8.19 7.09 -3.13
C ILE A 12 7.28 6.00 -2.56
N VAL A 13 6.66 6.33 -1.42
CA VAL A 13 5.73 5.46 -0.69
C VAL A 13 4.42 6.25 -0.50
N PRO A 14 3.47 6.16 -1.44
CA PRO A 14 2.19 6.85 -1.34
C PRO A 14 1.28 6.27 -0.25
N ILE A 15 0.26 7.04 0.12
CA ILE A 15 -0.73 6.62 1.11
C ILE A 15 -1.75 5.63 0.53
N LEU A 16 -2.07 4.60 1.29
CA LEU A 16 -3.26 3.77 1.17
C LEU A 16 -4.14 4.05 2.40
N ASP A 17 -5.16 4.90 2.22
CA ASP A 17 -6.04 5.35 3.29
C ASP A 17 -7.34 4.54 3.30
N LEU A 18 -7.46 3.64 4.27
CA LEU A 18 -8.60 2.77 4.52
C LEU A 18 -9.32 3.14 5.82
N ARG A 19 -9.14 4.37 6.31
CA ARG A 19 -9.83 4.85 7.51
C ARG A 19 -11.34 5.01 7.23
N PRO A 20 -12.19 4.95 8.27
CA PRO A 20 -13.63 5.15 8.11
C PRO A 20 -13.98 6.46 7.39
N GLY A 21 -14.96 6.41 6.49
CA GLY A 21 -15.40 7.56 5.70
C GLY A 21 -14.64 7.77 4.39
N GLN A 22 -13.65 6.93 4.07
CA GLN A 22 -13.01 6.91 2.76
C GLN A 22 -13.76 5.98 1.79
N ASP A 23 -13.60 6.25 0.49
CA ASP A 23 -13.99 5.32 -0.58
C ASP A 23 -12.91 4.24 -0.71
N LEU A 24 -13.19 3.06 -0.15
CA LEU A 24 -12.24 1.96 -0.08
C LEU A 24 -11.89 1.43 -1.47
N ASP A 25 -12.85 1.32 -2.38
CA ASP A 25 -12.61 0.77 -3.71
C ASP A 25 -11.76 1.73 -4.55
N ALA A 26 -11.99 3.03 -4.44
CA ALA A 26 -11.13 4.04 -5.04
C ALA A 26 -9.71 4.00 -4.45
N ALA A 27 -9.57 3.84 -3.13
CA ALA A 27 -8.28 3.75 -2.46
C ALA A 27 -7.47 2.52 -2.93
N TRP A 28 -8.10 1.34 -3.02
CA TRP A 28 -7.48 0.13 -3.55
C TRP A 28 -7.11 0.27 -5.03
N THR A 29 -8.00 0.83 -5.85
CA THR A 29 -7.73 1.08 -7.27
C THR A 29 -6.51 2.00 -7.45
N ALA A 30 -6.43 3.07 -6.65
CA ALA A 30 -5.29 3.97 -6.67
C ALA A 30 -3.99 3.29 -6.24
N ALA A 31 -4.03 2.47 -5.18
CA ALA A 31 -2.89 1.70 -4.71
C ALA A 31 -2.38 0.71 -5.78
N GLU A 32 -3.28 0.00 -6.45
CA GLU A 32 -2.90 -0.89 -7.55
C GLU A 32 -2.21 -0.12 -8.70
N ALA A 33 -2.76 1.03 -9.09
CA ALA A 33 -2.17 1.87 -10.13
C ALA A 33 -0.76 2.36 -9.74
N GLN A 34 -0.56 2.75 -8.48
CA GLN A 34 0.74 3.15 -7.95
C GLN A 34 1.73 1.98 -7.95
N VAL A 35 1.33 0.80 -7.49
CA VAL A 35 2.22 -0.39 -7.52
C VAL A 35 2.61 -0.75 -8.95
N ARG A 36 1.65 -0.78 -9.89
CA ARG A 36 1.92 -1.04 -11.32
C ARG A 36 2.82 0.01 -11.96
N ALA A 37 2.74 1.26 -11.51
CA ALA A 37 3.60 2.35 -11.96
C ALA A 37 5.05 2.27 -11.43
N GLY A 38 5.35 1.30 -10.56
CA GLY A 38 6.69 1.03 -10.04
C GLY A 38 7.07 1.84 -8.80
N TYR A 39 6.07 2.27 -8.01
CA TYR A 39 6.34 2.89 -6.72
C TYR A 39 6.94 1.87 -5.74
N GLY A 40 7.79 2.35 -4.83
CA GLY A 40 8.57 1.48 -3.93
C GLY A 40 7.74 0.76 -2.89
N GLY A 41 6.59 1.32 -2.54
CA GLY A 41 5.71 0.77 -1.52
C GLY A 41 4.45 1.60 -1.33
N LEU A 42 3.70 1.28 -0.28
CA LEU A 42 2.55 2.02 0.22
C LEU A 42 2.66 2.17 1.74
N ILE A 43 2.16 3.28 2.28
CA ILE A 43 1.95 3.45 3.72
C ILE A 43 0.45 3.35 4.02
N LEU A 44 0.10 2.37 4.86
CA LEU A 44 -1.27 2.02 5.21
C LEU A 44 -1.75 2.82 6.42
N PHE A 45 -2.97 3.35 6.31
CA PHE A 45 -3.74 3.86 7.44
C PHE A 45 -5.12 3.20 7.45
N GLY A 46 -5.52 2.58 8.56
CA GLY A 46 -6.83 1.92 8.64
C GLY A 46 -6.87 0.50 8.04
N GLY A 47 -8.09 0.02 7.81
CA GLY A 47 -8.38 -1.32 7.30
C GLY A 47 -8.82 -2.33 8.35
N SER A 48 -9.20 -3.53 7.91
CA SER A 48 -9.72 -4.61 8.75
C SER A 48 -8.90 -5.90 8.56
N LEU A 49 -8.63 -6.64 9.65
CA LEU A 49 -7.89 -7.91 9.56
C LEU A 49 -8.50 -8.97 8.62
N PRO A 50 -9.84 -9.12 8.49
CA PRO A 50 -10.39 -10.11 7.57
C PRO A 50 -10.06 -9.85 6.09
N GLU A 51 -9.96 -8.58 5.69
CA GLU A 51 -9.85 -8.19 4.28
C GLU A 51 -8.41 -7.86 3.86
N LEU A 52 -7.60 -7.35 4.80
CA LEU A 52 -6.24 -6.90 4.52
C LEU A 52 -5.33 -7.99 3.91
N PRO A 53 -5.26 -9.21 4.45
CA PRO A 53 -4.28 -10.21 4.02
C PRO A 53 -4.44 -10.57 2.54
N GLU A 54 -5.67 -10.80 2.08
CA GLU A 54 -5.96 -11.16 0.71
C GLU A 54 -5.65 -10.01 -0.26
N ARG A 55 -6.12 -8.80 0.05
CA ARG A 55 -5.91 -7.63 -0.82
C ARG A 55 -4.43 -7.20 -0.88
N LEU A 56 -3.71 -7.27 0.24
CA LEU A 56 -2.27 -7.01 0.26
C LEU A 56 -1.48 -8.08 -0.49
N ALA A 57 -1.89 -9.35 -0.41
CA ALA A 57 -1.28 -10.42 -1.21
C ALA A 57 -1.45 -10.16 -2.71
N ALA A 58 -2.64 -9.73 -3.13
CA ALA A 58 -2.92 -9.35 -4.52
C ALA A 58 -2.02 -8.17 -4.96
N LEU A 59 -1.92 -7.10 -4.16
CA LEU A 59 -1.03 -5.97 -4.44
C LEU A 59 0.43 -6.41 -4.58
N ARG A 60 0.89 -7.34 -3.73
CA ARG A 60 2.29 -7.77 -3.75
C ARG A 60 2.71 -8.46 -5.04
N ALA A 61 1.76 -9.02 -5.79
CA ALA A 61 1.99 -9.67 -7.07
C ALA A 61 2.06 -8.68 -8.26
N LEU A 62 1.68 -7.40 -8.08
CA LEU A 62 1.57 -6.42 -9.18
C LEU A 62 2.85 -5.65 -9.48
N GLY A 63 3.83 -5.65 -8.56
CA GLY A 63 5.01 -4.80 -8.65
C GLY A 63 5.96 -5.22 -9.79
N PRO A 64 6.31 -4.33 -10.74
CA PRO A 64 7.19 -4.67 -11.87
C PRO A 64 8.65 -4.95 -11.47
N HIS A 65 9.01 -4.68 -10.23
CA HIS A 65 10.36 -4.83 -9.68
C HIS A 65 10.42 -5.74 -8.45
N GLY A 66 9.38 -6.57 -8.27
CA GLY A 66 9.17 -7.40 -7.09
C GLY A 66 8.12 -6.80 -6.14
N PRO A 67 7.92 -7.43 -4.96
CA PRO A 67 6.88 -7.01 -4.03
C PRO A 67 7.11 -5.59 -3.50
N PRO A 68 6.10 -4.70 -3.50
CA PRO A 68 6.16 -3.39 -2.87
C PRO A 68 6.33 -3.55 -1.35
N LEU A 69 6.98 -2.57 -0.73
CA LEU A 69 6.96 -2.42 0.73
C LEU A 69 5.56 -2.00 1.18
N ILE A 70 5.05 -2.58 2.26
CA ILE A 70 3.82 -2.13 2.92
C ILE A 70 4.21 -1.68 4.33
N ALA A 71 4.13 -0.38 4.57
CA ALA A 71 4.46 0.25 5.84
C ALA A 71 3.18 0.67 6.59
N ALA A 72 3.27 0.83 7.90
CA ALA A 72 2.22 1.39 8.75
C ALA A 72 2.84 1.95 10.04
N ASP A 73 2.25 3.02 10.57
CA ASP A 73 2.71 3.61 11.83
C ASP A 73 2.10 2.85 13.02
N VAL A 74 2.84 1.88 13.54
CA VAL A 74 2.42 0.95 14.62
C VAL A 74 3.09 1.24 15.96
N GLU A 75 3.18 2.52 16.33
CA GLU A 75 3.87 2.99 17.53
C GLU A 75 3.29 2.46 18.84
N ARG A 76 2.00 2.07 18.84
CA ARG A 76 1.26 1.55 20.00
C ARG A 76 0.65 0.17 19.76
N GLY A 77 1.17 -0.57 18.79
CA GLY A 77 0.67 -1.89 18.39
C GLY A 77 -0.21 -1.85 17.13
N VAL A 78 -0.53 -3.04 16.61
CA VAL A 78 -1.19 -3.20 15.30
C VAL A 78 -2.62 -2.67 15.30
N ALA A 79 -3.34 -2.82 16.42
CA ALA A 79 -4.67 -2.24 16.67
C ALA A 79 -4.77 -0.72 16.41
N GLN A 80 -3.65 0.01 16.45
CA GLN A 80 -3.61 1.44 16.12
C GLN A 80 -4.01 1.72 14.67
N GLN A 81 -3.65 0.82 13.76
CA GLN A 81 -3.85 1.01 12.32
C GLN A 81 -4.89 0.06 11.76
N VAL A 82 -4.92 -1.19 12.22
CA VAL A 82 -5.79 -2.22 11.64
C VAL A 82 -6.81 -2.65 12.68
N VAL A 83 -8.10 -2.55 12.32
CA VAL A 83 -9.18 -3.00 13.19
C VAL A 83 -9.10 -4.52 13.37
N GLY A 84 -9.08 -4.95 14.64
CA GLY A 84 -9.00 -6.35 15.04
C GLY A 84 -7.57 -6.86 15.33
N GLY A 85 -6.54 -6.03 15.13
CA GLY A 85 -5.15 -6.34 15.47
C GLY A 85 -4.75 -5.99 16.89
#